data_AF-A0A934BT13-F1
#
_entry.id   AF-A0A934BT13-F1
#
_cell.length_a   1.000
_cell.length_b   1.000
_cell.length_c   1.000
_cell.angle_alpha   90.00
_cell.angle_beta   90.00
_cell.angle_gamma   90.00
#
_symmetry.space_group_name_H-M   'P 1'
#
loop_
_entity.id
_entity.type
_entity.pdbx_description
1 polymer ?
#
loop_
_entity_poly.entity_id
_entity_poly.type
_entity_poly.pdbx_seq_one_letter_code
_entity_poly.pdbx_strand_id
1 'polypeptide(L)'
;MIGYQADIGQKYWGCLYDERRHKLLAGPSPEEQRKFIRSNDWNDYRVLCEGRHVRFWLNGHPTVDYVEPDTSIPQVGVIGLQIHKGGPSEAWYRDIVIKELTPAKPNIVVILADDIGYGDLSCHGAKMVQTPNLDRLARDGRRFMDAHSPASTCTPTRRALLTGKYSWRQPEGSAIAPGDAAITIQPGTVTLPSMLKGAGYTTGIVGKWHLGLGPDGGPDWNGEIKPGPLELGFDYSFIMAATGDRVPTVFIENRRVVGLDPSDPIKVSYKEKVGSDPTGKENPELLKLRHTHGHDNTIVNGVGRIGWMTGGKSARWKDEDMADTFTKKAVSFIEGQKEKPFFLYFATHNIHVPRVPHPRHHGKSQCGTRGDAIVELDVAVGEVLATLDRLKLADKTLVVFTSDNGGVMDDGYEDVGNFEHPCNGALRGYKGSLFEGGHRVPFIARWPGKIEAGSRCAELIAHLDLLATFAALTGQALPSDAAPDSFNVLPALLGQPHDKPGRENFVAHVGGTKGPFTIRQGQWKLIQAGGARESYKDAGKTARAGKGKGKAAIPPFLVNLADDLGEKKNVATEHPDKVKELQALFEKLRDAGRSRP
;
A
#
# COMPACT_ATOMS: atom_id res chain seq x y z
N MET A 1 24.12 -34.98 10.33
CA MET A 1 24.64 -35.39 9.01
C MET A 1 25.02 -34.11 8.27
N ILE A 2 26.25 -34.00 7.79
CA ILE A 2 26.67 -32.88 6.94
C ILE A 2 25.90 -33.04 5.63
N GLY A 3 25.17 -32.01 5.19
CA GLY A 3 24.37 -32.08 3.96
C GLY A 3 25.24 -31.80 2.74
N TYR A 4 25.76 -30.58 2.69
CA TYR A 4 26.68 -30.12 1.65
C TYR A 4 28.10 -30.00 2.17
N GLN A 5 29.07 -30.21 1.30
CA GLN A 5 30.49 -30.06 1.58
C GLN A 5 31.15 -29.12 0.59
N ALA A 6 31.98 -28.22 1.10
CA ALA A 6 33.00 -27.53 0.36
C ALA A 6 34.25 -28.40 0.35
N ASP A 7 34.51 -29.04 -0.78
CA ASP A 7 35.58 -30.01 -0.88
C ASP A 7 36.93 -29.34 -1.14
N ILE A 8 37.95 -29.91 -0.50
CA ILE A 8 39.33 -29.46 -0.54
C ILE A 8 40.20 -30.68 -0.79
N GLY A 9 41.21 -30.55 -1.65
CA GLY A 9 42.16 -31.62 -1.93
C GLY A 9 42.29 -31.92 -3.40
N GLN A 10 43.14 -32.90 -3.72
CA GLN A 10 43.53 -33.19 -5.10
C GLN A 10 42.29 -33.57 -5.93
N LYS A 11 42.00 -32.77 -6.97
CA LYS A 11 40.83 -32.84 -7.87
C LYS A 11 39.52 -32.23 -7.35
N TYR A 12 39.45 -31.81 -6.09
CA TYR A 12 38.19 -31.38 -5.47
C TYR A 12 38.18 -29.92 -5.00
N TRP A 13 39.31 -29.22 -5.06
CA TRP A 13 39.40 -27.80 -4.72
C TRP A 13 38.32 -26.98 -5.44
N GLY A 14 37.54 -26.24 -4.67
CA GLY A 14 36.52 -25.36 -5.24
C GLY A 14 35.21 -26.09 -5.56
N CYS A 15 35.04 -27.36 -5.19
CA CYS A 15 33.86 -28.15 -5.55
C CYS A 15 32.82 -28.24 -4.41
N LEU A 16 31.55 -28.34 -4.79
CA LEU A 16 30.39 -28.60 -3.94
C LEU A 16 29.96 -30.06 -4.07
N TYR A 17 29.97 -30.78 -2.96
CA TYR A 17 29.50 -32.16 -2.86
C TYR A 17 28.26 -32.26 -1.97
N ASP A 18 27.37 -33.20 -2.28
CA ASP A 18 26.18 -33.52 -1.48
C ASP A 18 26.32 -34.93 -0.93
N GLU A 19 26.54 -35.02 0.39
CA GLU A 19 26.70 -36.30 1.09
C GLU A 19 25.44 -37.15 1.07
N ARG A 20 24.26 -36.52 0.99
CA ARG A 20 22.99 -37.25 0.99
C ARG A 20 22.77 -37.96 -0.33
N ARG A 21 23.30 -37.39 -1.42
CA ARG A 21 23.18 -37.91 -2.79
C ARG A 21 24.44 -38.64 -3.25
N HIS A 22 25.49 -38.62 -2.43
CA HIS A 22 26.84 -39.08 -2.77
C HIS A 22 27.31 -38.56 -4.14
N LYS A 23 27.17 -37.26 -4.38
CA LYS A 23 27.37 -36.66 -5.70
C LYS A 23 28.05 -35.29 -5.65
N LEU A 24 29.01 -35.09 -6.55
CA LEU A 24 29.55 -33.78 -6.89
C LEU A 24 28.50 -32.97 -7.66
N LEU A 25 28.05 -31.86 -7.09
CA LEU A 25 26.97 -31.03 -7.65
C LEU A 25 27.49 -29.97 -8.62
N ALA A 26 28.58 -29.31 -8.25
CA ALA A 26 29.17 -28.23 -9.02
C ALA A 26 30.64 -28.07 -8.65
N GLY A 27 31.44 -27.55 -9.57
CA GLY A 27 32.84 -27.24 -9.31
C GLY A 27 33.65 -27.07 -10.59
N PRO A 28 34.87 -26.52 -10.46
CA PRO A 28 35.79 -26.30 -11.57
C PRO A 28 36.44 -27.61 -11.98
N SER A 29 36.77 -27.74 -13.27
CA SER A 29 37.52 -28.90 -13.76
C SER A 29 38.92 -28.98 -13.09
N PRO A 30 39.55 -30.17 -13.00
CA PRO A 30 40.90 -30.30 -12.45
C PRO A 30 41.95 -29.43 -13.16
N GLU A 31 41.72 -29.03 -14.41
CA GLU A 31 42.60 -28.12 -15.15
C GLU A 31 42.40 -26.66 -14.75
N GLU A 32 41.14 -26.23 -14.57
CA GLU A 32 40.83 -24.90 -14.04
C GLU A 32 41.32 -24.74 -12.61
N GLN A 33 41.16 -25.77 -11.78
CA GLN A 33 41.68 -25.83 -10.42
C GLN A 33 43.14 -25.40 -10.33
N ARG A 34 43.99 -25.94 -11.22
CA ARG A 34 45.43 -25.63 -11.24
C ARG A 34 45.74 -24.16 -11.56
N LYS A 35 44.80 -23.40 -12.14
CA LYS A 35 45.01 -21.98 -12.51
C LYS A 35 44.91 -21.05 -11.32
N PHE A 36 44.18 -21.42 -10.27
CA PHE A 36 43.93 -20.54 -9.12
C PHE A 36 44.43 -21.09 -7.79
N ILE A 37 44.81 -22.37 -7.68
CA ILE A 37 45.40 -22.92 -6.45
C ILE A 37 46.85 -22.44 -6.27
N ARG A 38 47.20 -22.09 -5.04
CA ARG A 38 48.58 -21.80 -4.63
C ARG A 38 49.18 -23.02 -3.93
N SER A 39 50.12 -23.70 -4.57
CA SER A 39 50.59 -25.02 -4.11
C SER A 39 51.48 -24.98 -2.85
N ASN A 40 52.14 -23.85 -2.58
CA ASN A 40 53.06 -23.67 -1.46
C ASN A 40 52.72 -22.41 -0.63
N ASP A 41 51.45 -22.01 -0.64
CA ASP A 41 50.96 -20.83 0.07
C ASP A 41 49.52 -21.08 0.54
N TRP A 42 49.00 -20.18 1.36
CA TRP A 42 47.63 -20.20 1.84
C TRP A 42 46.64 -19.99 0.70
N ASN A 43 45.58 -20.78 0.69
CA ASN A 43 44.46 -20.62 -0.24
C ASN A 43 43.28 -20.03 0.52
N ASP A 44 42.75 -18.92 0.00
CA ASP A 44 41.52 -18.29 0.50
C ASP A 44 40.31 -19.03 -0.06
N TYR A 45 39.42 -19.47 0.83
CA TYR A 45 38.20 -20.18 0.46
C TYR A 45 37.01 -19.43 1.04
N ARG A 46 36.13 -18.94 0.17
CA ARG A 46 34.92 -18.24 0.57
C ARG A 46 33.69 -19.07 0.23
N VAL A 47 32.87 -19.32 1.24
CA VAL A 47 31.57 -20.00 1.09
C VAL A 47 30.46 -19.01 1.41
N LEU A 48 29.48 -18.88 0.52
CA LEU A 48 28.28 -18.06 0.72
C LEU A 48 27.03 -18.91 0.49
N CYS A 49 26.13 -18.91 1.47
CA CYS A 49 24.90 -19.69 1.43
C CYS A 49 23.71 -18.80 1.74
N GLU A 50 22.82 -18.64 0.76
CA GLU A 50 21.63 -17.79 0.83
C GLU A 50 20.38 -18.59 0.46
N GLY A 51 19.64 -19.04 1.47
CA GLY A 51 18.49 -19.92 1.26
C GLY A 51 18.90 -21.22 0.56
N ARG A 52 18.49 -21.39 -0.70
CA ARG A 52 18.84 -22.55 -1.53
C ARG A 52 20.09 -22.36 -2.39
N HIS A 53 20.69 -21.18 -2.37
CA HIS A 53 21.80 -20.81 -3.25
C HIS A 53 23.14 -20.97 -2.53
N VAL A 54 24.03 -21.80 -3.07
CA VAL A 54 25.38 -22.03 -2.56
C VAL A 54 26.39 -21.54 -3.59
N ARG A 55 27.33 -20.70 -3.16
CA ARG A 55 28.38 -20.13 -4.00
C ARG A 55 29.73 -20.19 -3.33
N PHE A 56 30.75 -20.61 -4.08
CA PHE A 56 32.14 -20.71 -3.62
C PHE A 56 33.07 -19.82 -4.44
N TRP A 57 34.11 -19.32 -3.77
CA TRP A 57 35.27 -18.73 -4.40
C TRP A 57 36.54 -19.34 -3.84
N LEU A 58 37.53 -19.53 -4.70
CA LEU A 58 38.87 -19.96 -4.34
C LEU A 58 39.88 -18.93 -4.84
N ASN A 59 40.62 -18.32 -3.91
CA ASN A 59 41.55 -17.22 -4.18
C ASN A 59 40.92 -16.08 -5.00
N GLY A 60 39.67 -15.74 -4.70
CA GLY A 60 38.89 -14.72 -5.40
C GLY A 60 38.24 -15.16 -6.72
N HIS A 61 38.52 -16.36 -7.23
CA HIS A 61 37.90 -16.89 -8.44
C HIS A 61 36.59 -17.62 -8.09
N PRO A 62 35.46 -17.32 -8.75
CA PRO A 62 34.22 -18.06 -8.53
C PRO A 62 34.35 -19.50 -9.03
N THR A 63 33.98 -20.48 -8.20
CA THR A 63 34.12 -21.91 -8.52
C THR A 63 32.80 -22.69 -8.46
N VAL A 64 31.82 -22.21 -7.68
CA VAL A 64 30.48 -22.81 -7.59
C VAL A 64 29.43 -21.72 -7.66
N ASP A 65 28.39 -21.98 -8.45
CA ASP A 65 27.14 -21.23 -8.51
C ASP A 65 25.98 -22.22 -8.62
N TYR A 66 25.45 -22.68 -7.48
CA TYR A 66 24.50 -23.79 -7.42
C TYR A 66 23.23 -23.42 -6.65
N VAL A 67 22.07 -23.59 -7.29
CA VAL A 67 20.75 -23.43 -6.66
C VAL A 67 20.12 -24.81 -6.48
N GLU A 68 19.79 -25.19 -5.24
CA GLU A 68 19.17 -26.48 -4.95
C GLU A 68 17.76 -26.57 -5.58
N PRO A 69 17.53 -27.47 -6.56
CA PRO A 69 16.22 -27.59 -7.20
C PRO A 69 15.16 -28.21 -6.29
N ASP A 70 15.53 -29.11 -5.38
CA ASP A 70 14.61 -29.81 -4.48
C ASP A 70 14.17 -28.89 -3.34
N THR A 71 12.90 -28.50 -3.35
CA THR A 71 12.30 -27.64 -2.33
C THR A 71 12.03 -28.34 -1.00
N SER A 72 12.13 -29.67 -0.94
CA SER A 72 11.92 -30.44 0.29
C SER A 72 13.15 -30.43 1.23
N ILE A 73 14.33 -30.09 0.70
CA ILE A 73 15.56 -30.02 1.48
C ILE A 73 15.51 -28.83 2.45
N PRO A 74 15.76 -29.04 3.77
CA PRO A 74 15.85 -27.96 4.73
C PRO A 74 16.91 -26.93 4.34
N GLN A 75 16.56 -25.64 4.41
CA GLN A 75 17.48 -24.52 4.16
C GLN A 75 18.29 -24.14 5.41
N VAL A 76 18.35 -25.06 6.38
CA VAL A 76 19.11 -24.96 7.62
C VAL A 76 19.97 -26.20 7.73
N GLY A 77 21.22 -26.05 8.15
CA GLY A 77 22.13 -27.18 8.24
C GLY A 77 23.58 -26.75 8.38
N VAL A 78 24.46 -27.74 8.29
CA VAL A 78 25.92 -27.56 8.36
C VAL A 78 26.52 -27.79 6.99
N ILE A 79 27.35 -26.86 6.53
CA ILE A 79 28.29 -27.11 5.44
C ILE A 79 29.60 -27.59 6.05
N GLY A 80 30.02 -28.78 5.63
CA GLY A 80 31.33 -29.31 5.98
C GLY A 80 32.39 -28.71 5.09
N LEU A 81 33.57 -28.48 5.65
CA LEU A 81 34.79 -28.29 4.87
C LEU A 81 35.50 -29.64 4.83
N GLN A 82 35.42 -30.35 3.71
CA GLN A 82 35.84 -31.75 3.64
C GLN A 82 37.19 -31.86 2.92
N ILE A 83 38.16 -32.50 3.57
CA ILE A 83 39.50 -32.70 3.00
C ILE A 83 39.58 -34.10 2.39
N HIS A 84 39.65 -34.15 1.06
CA HIS A 84 39.84 -35.36 0.27
C HIS A 84 41.34 -35.62 0.08
N LYS A 85 41.87 -36.61 0.80
CA LYS A 85 43.20 -37.17 0.52
C LYS A 85 43.19 -38.70 0.69
N GLY A 86 43.94 -39.40 -0.15
CA GLY A 86 44.25 -40.80 0.05
C GLY A 86 45.39 -40.93 1.07
N GLY A 87 45.07 -41.25 2.32
CA GLY A 87 46.06 -41.55 3.37
C GLY A 87 46.22 -40.48 4.47
N PRO A 88 47.13 -40.72 5.45
CA PRO A 88 47.38 -39.79 6.55
C PRO A 88 47.79 -38.40 6.05
N SER A 89 47.17 -37.37 6.61
CA SER A 89 47.29 -35.99 6.12
C SER A 89 47.36 -35.02 7.28
N GLU A 90 48.22 -34.02 7.12
CA GLU A 90 48.24 -32.84 7.98
C GLU A 90 47.61 -31.67 7.22
N ALA A 91 46.73 -30.92 7.89
CA ALA A 91 46.00 -29.80 7.32
C ALA A 91 46.10 -28.59 8.25
N TRP A 92 46.29 -27.41 7.65
CA TRP A 92 46.49 -26.15 8.36
C TRP A 92 45.39 -25.18 7.93
N TYR A 93 44.80 -24.46 8.89
CA TYR A 93 43.78 -23.45 8.65
C TYR A 93 44.05 -22.20 9.51
N ARG A 94 43.67 -21.03 9.00
CA ARG A 94 43.75 -19.75 9.71
C ARG A 94 42.63 -18.84 9.25
N ASP A 95 42.40 -17.76 10.01
CA ASP A 95 41.47 -16.69 9.65
C ASP A 95 40.03 -17.15 9.33
N ILE A 96 39.56 -18.19 10.05
CA ILE A 96 38.20 -18.70 9.88
C ILE A 96 37.21 -17.68 10.43
N VAL A 97 36.46 -17.03 9.53
CA VAL A 97 35.39 -16.11 9.86
C VAL A 97 34.06 -16.71 9.42
N ILE A 98 33.16 -16.93 10.39
CA ILE A 98 31.76 -17.28 10.12
C ILE A 98 30.95 -16.01 10.34
N LYS A 99 30.32 -15.51 9.28
CA LYS A 99 29.40 -14.38 9.35
C LYS A 99 27.99 -14.87 9.06
N GLU A 100 27.11 -14.72 10.04
CA GLU A 100 25.68 -14.89 9.79
C GLU A 100 25.25 -13.83 8.77
N LEU A 101 24.66 -14.28 7.67
CA LEU A 101 23.97 -13.38 6.76
C LEU A 101 22.72 -12.92 7.49
N THR A 102 22.73 -11.70 7.99
CA THR A 102 21.49 -11.08 8.46
C THR A 102 20.51 -11.15 7.30
N PRO A 103 19.32 -11.76 7.46
CA PRO A 103 18.36 -11.83 6.38
C PRO A 103 18.18 -10.44 5.80
N ALA A 104 18.43 -10.28 4.50
CA ALA A 104 18.32 -8.98 3.86
C ALA A 104 16.89 -8.49 4.11
N LYS A 105 16.76 -7.35 4.81
CA LYS A 105 15.48 -6.70 5.04
C LYS A 105 14.83 -6.48 3.67
N PRO A 106 13.56 -6.90 3.46
CA PRO A 106 12.94 -6.71 2.17
C PRO A 106 12.74 -5.23 1.92
N ASN A 107 12.81 -4.79 0.67
CA ASN A 107 12.17 -3.55 0.28
C ASN A 107 10.66 -3.68 0.46
N ILE A 108 9.99 -2.58 0.75
CA ILE A 108 8.54 -2.55 0.93
C ILE A 108 7.98 -1.47 0.00
N VAL A 109 7.07 -1.87 -0.88
CA VAL A 109 6.30 -0.95 -1.73
C VAL A 109 4.83 -1.11 -1.37
N VAL A 110 4.20 -0.05 -0.88
CA VAL A 110 2.76 0.02 -0.67
C VAL A 110 2.19 0.96 -1.71
N ILE A 111 1.46 0.40 -2.67
CA ILE A 111 0.68 1.13 -3.66
C ILE A 111 -0.74 1.30 -3.10
N LEU A 112 -1.11 2.52 -2.75
CA LEU A 112 -2.45 2.87 -2.28
C LEU A 112 -3.18 3.66 -3.37
N ALA A 113 -4.08 2.98 -4.07
CA ALA A 113 -4.98 3.60 -5.02
C ALA A 113 -6.05 4.45 -4.33
N ASP A 114 -6.72 5.28 -5.12
CA ASP A 114 -7.74 6.23 -4.68
C ASP A 114 -9.08 5.84 -5.31
N ASP A 115 -10.07 5.47 -4.49
CA ASP A 115 -11.43 5.08 -4.92
C ASP A 115 -11.51 3.87 -5.89
N ILE A 116 -10.55 2.93 -5.84
CA ILE A 116 -10.69 1.64 -6.52
C ILE A 116 -11.63 0.74 -5.72
N GLY A 117 -12.72 0.33 -6.36
CA GLY A 117 -13.69 -0.60 -5.79
C GLY A 117 -13.24 -2.06 -5.89
N TYR A 118 -13.88 -2.90 -5.08
CA TYR A 118 -13.55 -4.33 -5.01
C TYR A 118 -13.71 -5.06 -6.36
N GLY A 119 -14.62 -4.61 -7.23
CA GLY A 119 -14.90 -5.18 -8.54
C GLY A 119 -14.29 -4.43 -9.71
N ASP A 120 -13.40 -3.46 -9.48
CA ASP A 120 -12.77 -2.68 -10.56
C ASP A 120 -11.62 -3.41 -11.26
N LEU A 121 -11.05 -4.44 -10.63
CA LEU A 121 -9.91 -5.20 -11.19
C LEU A 121 -10.37 -6.43 -11.96
N SER A 122 -9.73 -6.76 -13.08
CA SER A 122 -10.07 -7.98 -13.85
C SER A 122 -9.82 -9.25 -13.04
N CYS A 123 -8.77 -9.29 -12.21
CA CYS A 123 -8.56 -10.38 -11.23
C CYS A 123 -9.61 -10.45 -10.11
N HIS A 124 -10.48 -9.44 -9.96
CA HIS A 124 -11.66 -9.47 -9.09
C HIS A 124 -12.98 -9.60 -9.87
N GLY A 125 -12.92 -9.86 -11.18
CA GLY A 125 -14.08 -10.16 -12.02
C GLY A 125 -14.57 -9.00 -12.90
N ALA A 126 -13.84 -7.87 -12.96
CA ALA A 126 -14.16 -6.80 -13.91
C ALA A 126 -14.14 -7.33 -15.36
N LYS A 127 -15.14 -6.95 -16.15
CA LYS A 127 -15.25 -7.32 -17.58
C LYS A 127 -15.10 -6.13 -18.52
N MET A 128 -15.47 -4.94 -18.05
CA MET A 128 -15.50 -3.71 -18.85
C MET A 128 -14.17 -2.94 -18.83
N VAL A 129 -13.25 -3.34 -17.95
CA VAL A 129 -11.90 -2.79 -17.80
C VAL A 129 -10.94 -3.96 -17.61
N GLN A 130 -9.76 -3.89 -18.23
CA GLN A 130 -8.71 -4.90 -18.10
C GLN A 130 -7.53 -4.31 -17.34
N THR A 131 -7.02 -5.04 -16.35
CA THR A 131 -5.90 -4.63 -15.51
C THR A 131 -4.78 -5.68 -15.53
N PRO A 132 -4.10 -5.88 -16.67
CA PRO A 132 -3.16 -6.98 -16.85
C PRO A 132 -1.95 -6.94 -15.90
N ASN A 133 -1.49 -5.76 -15.46
CA ASN A 133 -0.37 -5.65 -14.52
C ASN A 133 -0.80 -5.98 -13.08
N LEU A 134 -2.00 -5.57 -12.68
CA LEU A 134 -2.61 -5.97 -11.40
C LEU A 134 -2.99 -7.45 -11.40
N ASP A 135 -3.41 -8.00 -12.54
CA ASP A 135 -3.64 -9.43 -12.71
C ASP A 135 -2.34 -10.22 -12.59
N ARG A 136 -1.25 -9.70 -13.16
CA ARG A 136 0.10 -10.21 -12.94
C ARG A 136 0.48 -10.15 -11.46
N LEU A 137 0.25 -9.03 -10.78
CA LEU A 137 0.54 -8.89 -9.34
C LEU A 137 -0.23 -9.93 -8.51
N ALA A 138 -1.51 -10.17 -8.84
CA ALA A 138 -2.35 -11.17 -8.20
C ALA A 138 -1.91 -12.61 -8.49
N ARG A 139 -1.55 -12.90 -9.74
CA ARG A 139 -1.06 -14.23 -10.16
C ARG A 139 0.29 -14.55 -9.53
N ASP A 140 1.17 -13.58 -9.44
CA ASP A 140 2.53 -13.76 -8.91
C ASP A 140 2.57 -13.62 -7.36
N GLY A 141 1.43 -13.36 -6.73
CA GLY A 141 1.30 -13.12 -5.30
C GLY A 141 0.04 -13.75 -4.68
N ARG A 142 -0.49 -13.11 -3.65
CA ARG A 142 -1.66 -13.52 -2.88
C ARG A 142 -2.75 -12.45 -2.92
N ARG A 143 -3.99 -12.86 -3.15
CA ARG A 143 -5.17 -11.99 -3.03
C ARG A 143 -5.88 -12.19 -1.70
N PHE A 144 -6.25 -11.09 -1.07
CA PHE A 144 -7.10 -11.09 0.12
C PHE A 144 -8.54 -10.86 -0.27
N MET A 145 -9.42 -11.75 0.20
CA MET A 145 -10.85 -11.69 -0.10
C MET A 145 -11.63 -10.83 0.92
N ASP A 146 -10.98 -10.48 2.03
CA ASP A 146 -11.59 -9.88 3.21
C ASP A 146 -10.73 -8.76 3.82
N ALA A 147 -10.27 -7.86 2.96
CA ALA A 147 -9.43 -6.72 3.33
C ALA A 147 -10.24 -5.41 3.38
N HIS A 148 -10.01 -4.62 4.43
CA HIS A 148 -10.83 -3.45 4.72
C HIS A 148 -10.04 -2.15 4.96
N SER A 149 -10.59 -1.04 4.46
CA SER A 149 -10.23 0.31 4.87
C SER A 149 -10.96 0.68 6.16
N PRO A 150 -10.29 1.22 7.19
CA PRO A 150 -10.92 1.53 8.49
C PRO A 150 -11.90 2.71 8.43
N ALA A 151 -12.00 3.38 7.29
CA ALA A 151 -13.04 4.34 6.98
C ALA A 151 -13.45 4.19 5.52
N SER A 152 -14.65 4.66 5.17
CA SER A 152 -15.13 4.64 3.78
C SER A 152 -14.77 5.93 3.02
N THR A 153 -13.71 6.63 3.44
CA THR A 153 -13.21 7.87 2.83
C THR A 153 -11.70 8.04 3.03
N CYS A 154 -11.04 8.71 2.09
CA CYS A 154 -9.59 8.91 2.00
C CYS A 154 -8.83 9.36 3.27
N THR A 155 -9.01 10.60 3.76
CA THR A 155 -8.22 11.15 4.90
C THR A 155 -8.19 10.23 6.12
N PRO A 156 -9.34 9.77 6.68
CA PRO A 156 -9.31 8.89 7.83
C PRO A 156 -8.69 7.52 7.55
N THR A 157 -8.82 6.95 6.35
CA THR A 157 -8.12 5.70 6.01
C THR A 157 -6.62 5.89 5.98
N ARG A 158 -6.13 6.91 5.27
CA ARG A 158 -4.69 7.21 5.13
C ARG A 158 -4.05 7.46 6.48
N ARG A 159 -4.74 8.19 7.36
CA ARG A 159 -4.29 8.46 8.73
C ARG A 159 -4.19 7.15 9.53
N ALA A 160 -5.20 6.28 9.43
CA ALA A 160 -5.21 5.02 10.16
C ALA A 160 -4.16 4.03 9.65
N LEU A 161 -3.94 3.96 8.33
CA LEU A 161 -2.86 3.18 7.72
C LEU A 161 -1.50 3.60 8.25
N LEU A 162 -1.21 4.91 8.27
CA LEU A 162 0.09 5.42 8.71
C LEU A 162 0.29 5.36 10.23
N THR A 163 -0.77 5.42 11.04
CA THR A 163 -0.63 5.51 12.52
C THR A 163 -1.00 4.22 13.25
N GLY A 164 -1.61 3.24 12.58
CA GLY A 164 -2.16 2.05 13.22
C GLY A 164 -3.25 2.36 14.26
N LYS A 165 -3.91 3.52 14.13
CA LYS A 165 -4.94 4.04 15.04
C LYS A 165 -6.19 4.39 14.25
N TYR A 166 -7.34 3.92 14.70
CA TYR A 166 -8.62 4.35 14.14
C TYR A 166 -8.77 5.87 14.20
N SER A 167 -9.10 6.48 13.07
CA SER A 167 -9.14 7.94 12.96
C SER A 167 -10.32 8.56 13.69
N TRP A 168 -11.39 7.81 13.97
CA TRP A 168 -12.51 8.28 14.79
C TRP A 168 -12.16 8.48 16.28
N ARG A 169 -10.98 8.05 16.74
CA ARG A 169 -10.52 8.24 18.12
C ARG A 169 -10.12 9.68 18.45
N GLN A 170 -9.97 10.57 17.46
CA GLN A 170 -9.64 11.98 17.67
C GLN A 170 -10.19 12.87 16.55
N PRO A 171 -10.45 14.16 16.77
CA PRO A 171 -11.02 15.05 15.75
C PRO A 171 -10.16 15.15 14.48
N GLU A 172 -8.84 15.30 14.64
CA GLU A 172 -7.92 15.58 13.55
C GLU A 172 -7.78 14.37 12.61
N GLY A 173 -8.14 14.58 11.34
CA GLY A 173 -8.12 13.54 10.31
C GLY A 173 -9.21 12.47 10.45
N SER A 174 -10.22 12.68 11.30
CA SER A 174 -11.39 11.79 11.39
C SER A 174 -12.40 11.99 10.24
N ALA A 175 -12.25 13.06 9.46
CA ALA A 175 -13.07 13.41 8.30
C ALA A 175 -12.18 13.88 7.14
N ILE A 176 -12.77 14.03 5.94
CA ILE A 176 -12.08 14.51 4.73
C ILE A 176 -11.52 15.92 4.98
N ALA A 177 -10.22 16.09 4.75
CA ALA A 177 -9.53 17.36 4.93
C ALA A 177 -9.65 18.26 3.67
N PRO A 178 -9.78 19.60 3.81
CA PRO A 178 -9.56 20.51 2.68
C PRO A 178 -8.07 20.56 2.29
N GLY A 179 -7.76 21.12 1.13
CA GLY A 179 -6.38 21.23 0.62
C GLY A 179 -5.48 22.16 1.43
N ASP A 180 -6.04 23.08 2.20
CA ASP A 180 -5.35 24.01 3.10
C ASP A 180 -5.38 23.58 4.58
N ALA A 181 -5.78 22.33 4.86
CA ALA A 181 -5.83 21.83 6.23
C ALA A 181 -4.44 21.80 6.88
N ALA A 182 -4.37 22.19 8.16
CA ALA A 182 -3.24 21.92 9.03
C ALA A 182 -2.98 20.41 9.16
N ILE A 183 -1.74 20.02 9.47
CA ILE A 183 -1.35 18.61 9.60
C ILE A 183 -2.23 17.88 10.63
N THR A 184 -2.68 16.66 10.29
CA THR A 184 -3.60 15.87 11.14
C THR A 184 -2.89 14.82 12.00
N ILE A 185 -1.59 14.61 11.77
CA ILE A 185 -0.73 13.75 12.56
C ILE A 185 0.36 14.64 13.16
N GLN A 186 0.46 14.65 14.49
CA GLN A 186 1.43 15.47 15.19
C GLN A 186 2.84 14.88 15.04
N PRO A 187 3.87 15.69 14.73
CA PRO A 187 5.26 15.25 14.77
C PRO A 187 5.61 14.55 16.10
N GLY A 188 6.41 13.49 16.03
CA GLY A 188 6.71 12.63 17.18
C GLY A 188 5.71 11.47 17.39
N THR A 189 4.55 11.47 16.72
CA THR A 189 3.68 10.28 16.65
C THR A 189 4.42 9.16 15.93
N VAL A 190 4.42 7.94 16.48
CA VAL A 190 4.92 6.76 15.76
C VAL A 190 4.04 6.50 14.55
N THR A 191 4.64 6.61 13.37
CA THR A 191 4.02 6.27 12.10
C THR A 191 4.71 5.06 11.47
N LEU A 192 4.07 4.44 10.49
CA LEU A 192 4.63 3.38 9.68
C LEU A 192 6.00 3.77 9.06
N PRO A 193 6.15 4.92 8.38
CA PRO A 193 7.46 5.35 7.88
C PRO A 193 8.45 5.67 9.00
N SER A 194 8.05 6.29 10.12
CA SER A 194 9.01 6.56 11.21
C SER A 194 9.52 5.27 11.86
N MET A 195 8.66 4.26 11.99
CA MET A 195 9.02 2.92 12.47
C MET A 195 10.00 2.24 11.51
N LEU A 196 9.71 2.23 10.20
CA LEU A 196 10.61 1.64 9.21
C LEU A 196 11.95 2.38 9.10
N LYS A 197 11.94 3.70 9.23
CA LYS A 197 13.16 4.51 9.31
C LYS A 197 14.01 4.12 10.52
N GLY A 198 13.38 3.90 11.68
CA GLY A 198 14.05 3.32 12.86
C GLY A 198 14.62 1.92 12.60
N ALA A 199 13.97 1.13 11.74
CA ALA A 199 14.48 -0.15 11.26
C ALA A 199 15.57 -0.02 10.17
N GLY A 200 16.06 1.18 9.85
CA GLY A 200 17.15 1.41 8.90
C GLY A 200 16.72 1.47 7.43
N TYR A 201 15.42 1.68 7.15
CA TYR A 201 14.92 1.89 5.80
C TYR A 201 15.12 3.34 5.35
N THR A 202 15.39 3.53 4.05
CA THR A 202 15.15 4.83 3.41
C THR A 202 13.67 4.93 3.03
N THR A 203 12.98 5.98 3.45
CA THR A 203 11.52 6.08 3.34
C THR A 203 11.10 7.17 2.36
N GLY A 204 10.18 6.85 1.44
CA GLY A 204 9.68 7.78 0.43
C GLY A 204 8.17 7.76 0.31
N ILE A 205 7.57 8.91 0.09
CA ILE A 205 6.17 9.05 -0.34
C ILE A 205 6.10 9.73 -1.70
N VAL A 206 5.28 9.16 -2.59
CA VAL A 206 4.96 9.75 -3.89
C VAL A 206 3.44 9.72 -4.10
N GLY A 207 2.83 10.86 -4.44
CA GLY A 207 1.42 10.96 -4.80
C GLY A 207 0.52 11.70 -3.81
N LYS A 208 -0.67 11.19 -3.55
CA LYS A 208 -1.70 11.80 -2.70
C LYS A 208 -1.32 11.73 -1.22
N TRP A 209 -1.15 12.91 -0.59
CA TRP A 209 -0.94 13.01 0.86
C TRP A 209 -2.25 12.99 1.64
N HIS A 210 -3.04 14.06 1.54
CA HIS A 210 -4.38 14.21 2.11
C HIS A 210 -4.50 14.06 3.63
N LEU A 211 -3.44 14.45 4.36
CA LEU A 211 -3.38 14.44 5.82
C LEU A 211 -3.07 15.82 6.42
N GLY A 212 -3.28 16.88 5.63
CA GLY A 212 -2.96 18.25 6.00
C GLY A 212 -1.46 18.54 6.01
N LEU A 213 -1.11 19.81 5.96
CA LEU A 213 0.26 20.31 5.88
C LEU A 213 0.37 21.61 6.68
N GLY A 214 1.56 21.89 7.22
CA GLY A 214 1.79 23.10 7.99
C GLY A 214 1.18 23.07 9.40
N PRO A 215 1.40 24.15 10.16
CA PRO A 215 0.91 24.29 11.52
C PRO A 215 -0.59 24.62 11.56
N ASP A 216 -1.11 24.88 12.75
CA ASP A 216 -2.43 25.49 12.92
C ASP A 216 -2.51 26.79 12.10
N GLY A 217 -3.59 26.91 11.32
CA GLY A 217 -3.74 27.97 10.31
C GLY A 217 -3.44 27.53 8.87
N GLY A 218 -2.86 26.34 8.69
CA GLY A 218 -2.63 25.73 7.38
C GLY A 218 -1.20 25.95 6.84
N PRO A 219 -0.90 25.44 5.64
CA PRO A 219 0.43 25.49 5.06
C PRO A 219 0.78 26.88 4.50
N ASP A 220 2.04 27.28 4.68
CA ASP A 220 2.63 28.39 3.93
C ASP A 220 3.04 27.93 2.52
N TRP A 221 2.14 28.13 1.56
CA TRP A 221 2.35 27.76 0.16
C TRP A 221 3.53 28.49 -0.52
N ASN A 222 4.00 29.60 0.05
CA ASN A 222 5.01 30.46 -0.56
C ASN A 222 6.40 30.32 0.08
N GLY A 223 6.52 29.50 1.13
CA GLY A 223 7.74 29.30 1.89
C GLY A 223 8.12 27.83 2.02
N GLU A 224 8.55 27.46 3.23
CA GLU A 224 8.73 26.05 3.60
C GLU A 224 7.48 25.52 4.28
N ILE A 225 6.85 24.54 3.64
CA ILE A 225 5.72 23.81 4.17
C ILE A 225 6.23 22.82 5.22
N LYS A 226 6.11 23.19 6.49
CA LYS A 226 6.41 22.33 7.64
C LYS A 226 5.48 22.66 8.82
N PRO A 227 5.07 21.67 9.63
CA PRO A 227 5.35 20.25 9.49
C PRO A 227 4.67 19.60 8.26
N GLY A 228 5.27 18.51 7.77
CA GLY A 228 4.77 17.71 6.66
C GLY A 228 5.28 16.26 6.73
N PRO A 229 5.31 15.53 5.59
CA PRO A 229 5.72 14.12 5.57
C PRO A 229 7.10 13.85 6.16
N LEU A 230 8.04 14.79 6.01
CA LEU A 230 9.42 14.64 6.50
C LEU A 230 9.46 14.56 8.03
N GLU A 231 8.65 15.37 8.73
CA GLU A 231 8.50 15.33 10.18
C GLU A 231 7.75 14.08 10.68
N LEU A 232 7.14 13.31 9.77
CA LEU A 232 6.43 12.08 10.06
C LEU A 232 7.21 10.82 9.68
N GLY A 233 8.50 10.96 9.37
CA GLY A 233 9.41 9.82 9.17
C GLY A 233 9.71 9.47 7.71
N PHE A 234 9.26 10.25 6.74
CA PHE A 234 9.71 10.14 5.35
C PHE A 234 11.06 10.85 5.14
N ASP A 235 11.98 10.24 4.39
CA ASP A 235 13.22 10.90 3.92
C ASP A 235 13.00 11.71 2.65
N TYR A 236 12.05 11.27 1.81
CA TYR A 236 11.70 11.90 0.55
C TYR A 236 10.18 12.04 0.40
N SER A 237 9.73 13.16 -0.15
CA SER A 237 8.32 13.39 -0.45
C SER A 237 8.14 14.09 -1.79
N PHE A 238 7.30 13.55 -2.67
CA PHE A 238 6.78 14.24 -3.84
C PHE A 238 5.26 14.05 -3.92
N ILE A 239 4.50 15.06 -3.51
CA ILE A 239 3.08 14.88 -3.21
C ILE A 239 2.18 15.94 -3.83
N MET A 240 0.88 15.65 -3.87
CA MET A 240 -0.18 16.67 -3.86
C MET A 240 -0.79 16.79 -2.46
N ALA A 241 -1.26 17.99 -2.10
CA ALA A 241 -1.72 18.28 -0.73
C ALA A 241 -2.94 17.47 -0.30
N ALA A 242 -3.98 17.40 -1.15
CA ALA A 242 -5.24 16.71 -0.86
C ALA A 242 -5.70 15.81 -2.00
N THR A 243 -6.42 16.34 -2.98
CA THR A 243 -7.00 15.57 -4.09
C THR A 243 -6.92 16.37 -5.39
N GLY A 244 -6.97 15.71 -6.55
CA GLY A 244 -6.93 16.39 -7.84
C GLY A 244 -8.07 17.39 -8.04
N ASP A 245 -9.24 17.15 -7.44
CA ASP A 245 -10.41 18.03 -7.44
C ASP A 245 -10.32 19.20 -6.44
N ARG A 246 -9.25 19.34 -5.66
CA ARG A 246 -9.08 20.36 -4.62
C ARG A 246 -7.94 21.32 -4.92
N VAL A 247 -8.10 22.59 -4.57
CA VAL A 247 -7.00 23.57 -4.60
C VAL A 247 -6.09 23.46 -3.35
N PRO A 248 -4.79 23.79 -3.44
CA PRO A 248 -4.08 24.21 -4.64
C PRO A 248 -3.72 23.03 -5.56
N THR A 249 -3.70 23.30 -6.86
CA THR A 249 -3.41 22.32 -7.92
C THR A 249 -1.92 22.27 -8.25
N VAL A 250 -1.08 22.05 -7.23
CA VAL A 250 0.38 22.09 -7.35
C VAL A 250 1.04 20.84 -6.76
N PHE A 251 2.21 20.48 -7.28
CA PHE A 251 3.06 19.47 -6.65
C PHE A 251 3.94 20.10 -5.57
N ILE A 252 4.24 19.32 -4.54
CA ILE A 252 5.13 19.69 -3.44
C ILE A 252 6.24 18.66 -3.38
N GLU A 253 7.49 19.11 -3.53
CA GLU A 253 8.67 18.28 -3.34
C GLU A 253 9.35 18.67 -2.03
N ASN A 254 9.43 17.69 -1.12
CA ASN A 254 9.84 17.82 0.25
C ASN A 254 9.03 18.87 1.02
N ARG A 255 9.47 20.13 1.02
CA ARG A 255 8.84 21.25 1.75
C ARG A 255 8.42 22.41 0.85
N ARG A 256 8.61 22.32 -0.47
CA ARG A 256 8.39 23.46 -1.37
C ARG A 256 7.51 23.10 -2.53
N VAL A 257 6.68 24.06 -2.94
CA VAL A 257 5.90 23.97 -4.17
C VAL A 257 6.85 23.93 -5.35
N VAL A 258 6.68 22.95 -6.23
CA VAL A 258 7.52 22.77 -7.42
C VAL A 258 7.20 23.85 -8.44
N GLY A 259 8.22 24.54 -8.95
CA GLY A 259 8.06 25.54 -10.01
C GLY A 259 7.35 26.83 -9.58
N LEU A 260 7.26 27.11 -8.27
CA LEU A 260 6.70 28.35 -7.77
C LEU A 260 7.58 29.55 -8.14
N ASP A 261 6.99 30.53 -8.80
CA ASP A 261 7.58 31.86 -9.00
C ASP A 261 7.26 32.74 -7.78
N PRO A 262 8.28 33.23 -7.02
CA PRO A 262 8.05 34.11 -5.88
C PRO A 262 7.33 35.43 -6.22
N SER A 263 7.31 35.85 -7.48
CA SER A 263 6.59 37.04 -7.95
C SER A 263 5.10 36.80 -8.22
N ASP A 264 4.65 35.54 -8.28
CA ASP A 264 3.24 35.13 -8.44
C ASP A 264 2.80 34.23 -7.27
N PRO A 265 2.66 34.77 -6.05
CA PRO A 265 2.44 33.97 -4.84
C PRO A 265 1.07 33.29 -4.84
N ILE A 266 1.04 32.06 -4.30
CA ILE A 266 -0.18 31.27 -4.13
C ILE A 266 -0.99 31.80 -2.94
N LYS A 267 -2.28 31.98 -3.16
CA LYS A 267 -3.28 32.15 -2.08
C LYS A 267 -4.39 31.14 -2.26
N VAL A 268 -4.84 30.54 -1.17
CA VAL A 268 -5.89 29.52 -1.15
C VAL A 268 -6.92 29.88 -0.08
N SER A 269 -8.20 29.65 -0.38
CA SER A 269 -9.29 29.75 0.59
C SER A 269 -10.37 28.73 0.27
N TYR A 270 -10.86 28.05 1.30
CA TYR A 270 -12.06 27.19 1.22
C TYR A 270 -13.32 27.86 1.77
N LYS A 271 -13.23 29.15 2.15
CA LYS A 271 -14.35 29.91 2.75
C LYS A 271 -14.97 30.90 1.76
N GLU A 272 -14.13 31.57 0.98
CA GLU A 272 -14.54 32.65 0.07
C GLU A 272 -13.60 32.75 -1.12
N LYS A 273 -14.06 33.42 -2.19
CA LYS A 273 -13.27 33.62 -3.41
C LYS A 273 -12.06 34.52 -3.14
N VAL A 274 -10.90 34.10 -3.64
CA VAL A 274 -9.64 34.86 -3.59
C VAL A 274 -9.12 35.09 -5.00
N GLY A 275 -8.63 36.30 -5.27
CA GLY A 275 -8.12 36.69 -6.58
C GLY A 275 -9.20 36.84 -7.66
N SER A 276 -8.78 36.76 -8.92
CA SER A 276 -9.64 36.98 -10.10
C SER A 276 -9.70 35.79 -11.04
N ASP A 277 -9.10 34.65 -10.68
CA ASP A 277 -9.19 33.42 -11.48
C ASP A 277 -10.68 33.02 -11.71
N PRO A 278 -11.01 32.55 -12.93
CA PRO A 278 -12.38 32.18 -13.27
C PRO A 278 -12.85 30.98 -12.43
N THR A 279 -14.16 30.88 -12.22
CA THR A 279 -14.76 29.76 -11.48
C THR A 279 -15.76 29.00 -12.34
N GLY A 280 -15.94 27.70 -12.06
CA GLY A 280 -16.90 26.87 -12.79
C GLY A 280 -18.34 27.39 -12.68
N LYS A 281 -18.66 28.05 -11.57
CA LYS A 281 -19.96 28.66 -11.31
C LYS A 281 -20.21 29.93 -12.13
N GLU A 282 -19.21 30.80 -12.25
CA GLU A 282 -19.33 32.10 -12.93
C GLU A 282 -19.02 32.00 -14.42
N ASN A 283 -18.18 31.03 -14.82
CA ASN A 283 -17.65 30.85 -16.16
C ASN A 283 -17.83 29.40 -16.66
N PRO A 284 -19.07 28.87 -16.72
CA PRO A 284 -19.32 27.50 -17.17
C PRO A 284 -18.85 27.23 -18.61
N GLU A 285 -18.74 28.27 -19.45
CA GLU A 285 -18.22 28.21 -20.82
C GLU A 285 -16.72 27.83 -20.89
N LEU A 286 -15.97 28.03 -19.80
CA LEU A 286 -14.55 27.68 -19.73
C LEU A 286 -14.30 26.23 -19.29
N LEU A 287 -15.35 25.49 -18.93
CA LEU A 287 -15.24 24.11 -18.49
C LEU A 287 -15.07 23.15 -19.68
N LYS A 288 -13.95 22.42 -19.69
CA LYS A 288 -13.72 21.25 -20.53
C LYS A 288 -14.36 19.99 -19.94
N LEU A 289 -14.39 19.89 -18.61
CA LEU A 289 -15.08 18.84 -17.87
C LEU A 289 -16.17 19.48 -17.00
N ARG A 290 -17.43 19.17 -17.30
CA ARG A 290 -18.57 19.67 -16.55
C ARG A 290 -18.68 18.96 -15.21
N HIS A 291 -19.05 19.69 -14.17
CA HIS A 291 -19.34 19.13 -12.85
C HIS A 291 -20.80 18.65 -12.79
N THR A 292 -21.05 17.50 -12.18
CA THR A 292 -22.43 17.05 -11.85
C THR A 292 -22.92 17.70 -10.56
N HIS A 293 -22.00 17.94 -9.63
CA HIS A 293 -22.29 18.61 -8.37
C HIS A 293 -21.04 19.14 -7.66
N GLY A 294 -21.19 20.28 -6.97
CA GLY A 294 -20.02 20.94 -6.37
C GLY A 294 -18.98 21.25 -7.46
N HIS A 295 -17.70 21.30 -7.09
CA HIS A 295 -16.58 21.43 -8.04
C HIS A 295 -16.70 22.64 -8.99
N ASP A 296 -17.34 23.70 -8.53
CA ASP A 296 -17.69 24.88 -9.31
C ASP A 296 -16.91 26.13 -8.86
N ASN A 297 -15.82 25.95 -8.10
CA ASN A 297 -14.92 27.04 -7.71
C ASN A 297 -13.81 27.23 -8.76
N THR A 298 -12.59 27.61 -8.36
CA THR A 298 -11.53 28.00 -9.32
C THR A 298 -11.33 26.96 -10.43
N ILE A 299 -11.31 27.43 -11.67
CA ILE A 299 -11.03 26.60 -12.85
C ILE A 299 -9.51 26.50 -13.02
N VAL A 300 -9.02 25.27 -13.11
CA VAL A 300 -7.64 24.97 -13.52
C VAL A 300 -7.69 23.95 -14.64
N ASN A 301 -7.02 24.23 -15.74
CA ASN A 301 -7.00 23.39 -16.96
C ASN A 301 -8.38 23.10 -17.57
N GLY A 302 -9.35 24.00 -17.36
CA GLY A 302 -10.73 23.78 -17.81
C GLY A 302 -11.53 22.84 -16.91
N VAL A 303 -11.07 22.57 -15.68
CA VAL A 303 -11.79 21.78 -14.68
C VAL A 303 -12.00 22.63 -13.44
N GLY A 304 -13.27 22.82 -13.03
CA GLY A 304 -13.61 23.49 -11.78
C GLY A 304 -13.21 22.64 -10.58
N ARG A 305 -12.72 23.27 -9.51
CA ARG A 305 -12.23 22.59 -8.31
C ARG A 305 -13.10 22.90 -7.09
N ILE A 306 -12.85 22.21 -5.98
CA ILE A 306 -13.32 22.60 -4.65
C ILE A 306 -12.31 23.58 -4.04
N GLY A 307 -12.80 24.74 -3.60
CA GLY A 307 -12.02 25.82 -3.03
C GLY A 307 -11.50 26.81 -4.08
N TRP A 308 -11.05 27.97 -3.61
CA TRP A 308 -10.57 29.07 -4.44
C TRP A 308 -9.06 29.24 -4.31
N MET A 309 -8.38 29.46 -5.43
CA MET A 309 -6.97 29.84 -5.44
C MET A 309 -6.67 30.93 -6.47
N THR A 310 -5.58 31.65 -6.24
CA THR A 310 -4.96 32.59 -7.20
C THR A 310 -3.44 32.46 -7.12
N GLY A 311 -2.76 32.86 -8.20
CA GLY A 311 -1.30 32.82 -8.32
C GLY A 311 -0.73 31.41 -8.52
N GLY A 312 0.60 31.30 -8.42
CA GLY A 312 1.37 30.08 -8.66
C GLY A 312 1.20 29.49 -10.05
N LYS A 313 0.94 30.30 -11.08
CA LYS A 313 0.54 29.80 -12.41
C LYS A 313 1.56 28.85 -13.03
N SER A 314 2.86 29.13 -12.88
CA SER A 314 3.96 28.27 -13.33
C SER A 314 4.08 26.95 -12.57
N ALA A 315 3.52 26.87 -11.36
CA ALA A 315 3.56 25.70 -10.48
C ALA A 315 2.33 24.79 -10.63
N ARG A 316 1.27 25.25 -11.29
CA ARG A 316 0.05 24.48 -11.47
C ARG A 316 0.35 23.25 -12.33
N TRP A 317 -0.07 22.08 -11.87
CA TRP A 317 0.10 20.86 -12.64
C TRP A 317 -0.77 20.87 -13.90
N LYS A 318 -0.49 19.92 -14.79
CA LYS A 318 -1.36 19.55 -15.89
C LYS A 318 -1.99 18.20 -15.55
N ASP A 319 -3.33 18.15 -15.47
CA ASP A 319 -4.04 16.98 -14.91
C ASP A 319 -3.70 15.69 -15.67
N GLU A 320 -3.65 15.77 -17.00
CA GLU A 320 -3.34 14.62 -17.87
C GLU A 320 -1.90 14.09 -17.75
N ASP A 321 -1.00 14.81 -17.08
CA ASP A 321 0.39 14.42 -16.87
C ASP A 321 0.65 13.97 -15.41
N MET A 322 -0.35 14.01 -14.53
CA MET A 322 -0.17 13.74 -13.09
C MET A 322 0.28 12.31 -12.81
N ALA A 323 -0.39 11.32 -13.42
CA ALA A 323 -0.07 9.90 -13.22
C ALA A 323 1.38 9.61 -13.65
N ASP A 324 1.82 10.17 -14.78
CA ASP A 324 3.19 10.05 -15.27
C ASP A 324 4.21 10.70 -14.37
N THR A 325 3.90 11.91 -13.90
CA THR A 325 4.78 12.65 -13.01
C THR A 325 5.02 11.86 -11.72
N PHE A 326 3.94 11.36 -11.11
CA PHE A 326 4.06 10.54 -9.91
C PHE A 326 4.75 9.19 -10.18
N THR A 327 4.42 8.51 -11.28
CA THR A 327 5.05 7.22 -11.63
C THR A 327 6.55 7.38 -11.86
N LYS A 328 6.98 8.43 -12.58
CA LYS A 328 8.40 8.75 -12.79
C LYS A 328 9.11 8.99 -11.46
N LYS A 329 8.52 9.76 -10.53
CA LYS A 329 9.10 9.99 -9.21
C LYS A 329 9.19 8.72 -8.36
N ALA A 330 8.19 7.84 -8.43
CA ALA A 330 8.22 6.53 -7.78
C ALA A 330 9.34 5.64 -8.32
N VAL A 331 9.48 5.55 -9.66
CA VAL A 331 10.56 4.81 -10.33
C VAL A 331 11.93 5.39 -9.96
N SER A 332 12.11 6.72 -10.04
CA SER A 332 13.36 7.38 -9.67
C SER A 332 13.74 7.15 -8.20
N PHE A 333 12.76 7.12 -7.28
CA PHE A 333 13.03 6.76 -5.89
C PHE A 333 13.58 5.33 -5.79
N ILE A 334 12.91 4.34 -6.40
CA ILE A 334 13.37 2.94 -6.38
C ILE A 334 14.78 2.82 -7.00
N GLU A 335 15.04 3.48 -8.12
CA GLU A 335 16.34 3.49 -8.77
C GLU A 335 17.45 4.10 -7.90
N GLY A 336 17.11 5.05 -7.03
CA GLY A 336 18.04 5.63 -6.07
C GLY A 336 18.38 4.74 -4.87
N GLN A 337 17.58 3.70 -4.60
CA GLN A 337 17.70 2.87 -3.38
C GLN A 337 18.18 1.43 -3.64
N LYS A 338 18.92 1.16 -4.71
CA LYS A 338 19.33 -0.22 -5.10
C LYS A 338 20.11 -0.98 -4.02
N GLU A 339 20.89 -0.26 -3.22
CA GLU A 339 21.85 -0.84 -2.26
C GLU A 339 21.34 -0.85 -0.81
N LYS A 340 20.19 -0.24 -0.52
CA LYS A 340 19.64 -0.11 0.83
C LYS A 340 18.18 -0.54 0.86
N PRO A 341 17.70 -1.14 1.97
CA PRO A 341 16.28 -1.41 2.12
C PRO A 341 15.49 -0.11 2.05
N PHE A 342 14.44 -0.09 1.24
CA PHE A 342 13.59 1.09 1.09
C PHE A 342 12.12 0.80 1.36
N PHE A 343 11.42 1.83 1.80
CA PHE A 343 9.98 1.85 1.90
C PHE A 343 9.43 2.93 0.96
N LEU A 344 8.65 2.53 -0.03
CA LEU A 344 7.92 3.44 -0.89
C LEU A 344 6.43 3.35 -0.58
N TYR A 345 5.84 4.46 -0.14
CA TYR A 345 4.41 4.67 -0.10
C TYR A 345 3.98 5.40 -1.38
N PHE A 346 3.56 4.63 -2.38
CA PHE A 346 3.08 5.15 -3.66
C PHE A 346 1.57 5.31 -3.62
N ALA A 347 1.12 6.49 -3.19
CA ALA A 347 -0.28 6.81 -3.03
C ALA A 347 -0.82 7.44 -4.32
N THR A 348 -1.32 6.66 -5.28
CA THR A 348 -1.70 7.20 -6.59
C THR A 348 -2.85 8.21 -6.47
N HIS A 349 -2.93 9.17 -7.41
CA HIS A 349 -4.15 9.97 -7.57
C HIS A 349 -5.25 9.16 -8.27
N ASN A 350 -4.87 8.23 -9.15
CA ASN A 350 -5.82 7.38 -9.85
C ASN A 350 -6.59 6.50 -8.85
N ILE A 351 -7.91 6.39 -8.94
CA ILE A 351 -8.82 6.89 -10.01
C ILE A 351 -9.77 7.99 -9.55
N HIS A 352 -9.39 8.74 -8.51
CA HIS A 352 -10.22 9.80 -7.95
C HIS A 352 -10.48 10.91 -8.98
N VAL A 353 -11.61 11.58 -8.82
CA VAL A 353 -11.97 12.72 -9.67
C VAL A 353 -10.99 13.91 -9.50
N PRO A 354 -10.88 14.76 -10.53
CA PRO A 354 -11.42 14.58 -11.88
C PRO A 354 -10.62 13.51 -12.64
N ARG A 355 -11.29 12.55 -13.29
CA ARG A 355 -10.58 11.52 -14.06
C ARG A 355 -10.17 12.07 -15.42
N VAL A 356 -8.98 12.66 -15.48
CA VAL A 356 -8.36 13.20 -16.70
C VAL A 356 -7.11 12.38 -17.05
N PRO A 357 -7.27 11.12 -17.49
CA PRO A 357 -6.11 10.29 -17.84
C PRO A 357 -5.36 10.86 -19.04
N HIS A 358 -4.08 10.55 -19.16
CA HIS A 358 -3.25 10.94 -20.29
C HIS A 358 -3.91 10.49 -21.62
N PRO A 359 -3.88 11.30 -22.70
CA PRO A 359 -4.58 11.00 -23.96
C PRO A 359 -4.35 9.60 -24.55
N ARG A 360 -3.17 9.03 -24.34
CA ARG A 360 -2.83 7.67 -24.81
C ARG A 360 -3.68 6.55 -24.17
N HIS A 361 -4.36 6.83 -23.06
CA HIS A 361 -5.23 5.89 -22.36
C HIS A 361 -6.71 6.08 -22.71
N HIS A 362 -7.07 7.10 -23.50
CA HIS A 362 -8.46 7.37 -23.87
C HIS A 362 -9.04 6.23 -24.72
N GLY A 363 -10.26 5.80 -24.39
CA GLY A 363 -10.99 4.76 -25.11
C GLY A 363 -10.39 3.36 -24.95
N LYS A 364 -9.54 3.13 -23.95
CA LYS A 364 -8.96 1.80 -23.65
C LYS A 364 -9.86 0.96 -22.75
N SER A 365 -10.94 1.54 -22.24
CA SER A 365 -11.97 0.87 -21.43
C SER A 365 -13.38 1.07 -22.00
N GLN A 366 -14.34 0.31 -21.48
CA GLN A 366 -15.77 0.48 -21.79
C GLN A 366 -16.50 1.37 -20.77
N CYS A 367 -15.79 2.10 -19.90
CA CYS A 367 -16.36 2.85 -18.78
C CYS A 367 -16.09 4.36 -18.85
N GLY A 368 -15.73 4.90 -20.01
CA GLY A 368 -15.33 6.30 -20.17
C GLY A 368 -14.03 6.61 -19.42
N THR A 369 -13.82 7.88 -19.06
CA THR A 369 -12.54 8.29 -18.44
C THR A 369 -12.32 7.69 -17.06
N ARG A 370 -13.38 7.29 -16.34
CA ARG A 370 -13.26 6.47 -15.12
C ARG A 370 -12.51 5.16 -15.39
N GLY A 371 -12.89 4.42 -16.44
CA GLY A 371 -12.22 3.16 -16.79
C GLY A 371 -10.83 3.39 -17.39
N ASP A 372 -10.65 4.46 -18.16
CA ASP A 372 -9.35 4.81 -18.73
C ASP A 372 -8.35 5.21 -17.64
N ALA A 373 -8.81 5.83 -16.55
CA ALA A 373 -8.00 6.10 -15.36
C ALA A 373 -7.61 4.81 -14.62
N ILE A 374 -8.45 3.76 -14.64
CA ILE A 374 -8.07 2.43 -14.11
C ILE A 374 -6.97 1.80 -14.98
N VAL A 375 -7.07 1.94 -16.30
CA VAL A 375 -6.01 1.48 -17.24
C VAL A 375 -4.70 2.23 -16.96
N GLU A 376 -4.76 3.54 -16.74
CA GLU A 376 -3.58 4.35 -16.40
C GLU A 376 -2.97 3.94 -15.05
N LEU A 377 -3.79 3.65 -14.03
CA LEU A 377 -3.33 3.08 -12.76
C LEU A 377 -2.62 1.74 -12.98
N ASP A 378 -3.19 0.85 -13.78
CA ASP A 378 -2.59 -0.46 -14.07
C ASP A 378 -1.22 -0.31 -14.75
N VAL A 379 -1.07 0.66 -15.67
CA VAL A 379 0.22 0.99 -16.28
C VAL A 379 1.22 1.50 -15.25
N ALA A 380 0.82 2.40 -14.35
CA ALA A 380 1.69 2.89 -13.27
C ALA A 380 2.18 1.76 -12.35
N VAL A 381 1.31 0.80 -12.02
CA VAL A 381 1.69 -0.43 -11.30
C VAL A 381 2.68 -1.26 -12.11
N GLY A 382 2.42 -1.42 -13.42
CA GLY A 382 3.32 -2.10 -14.36
C GLY A 382 4.73 -1.52 -14.36
N GLU A 383 4.87 -0.19 -14.39
CA GLU A 383 6.17 0.49 -14.36
C GLU A 383 6.95 0.24 -13.06
N VAL A 384 6.25 0.22 -11.92
CA VAL A 384 6.87 -0.14 -10.62
C VAL A 384 7.37 -1.59 -10.65
N LEU A 385 6.53 -2.53 -11.11
CA LEU A 385 6.92 -3.95 -11.19
C LEU A 385 8.07 -4.19 -12.17
N ALA A 386 8.01 -3.57 -13.36
CA ALA A 386 9.05 -3.65 -14.36
C ALA A 386 10.38 -3.05 -13.87
N THR A 387 10.32 -1.97 -13.08
CA THR A 387 11.50 -1.38 -12.45
C THR A 387 12.12 -2.32 -11.43
N LEU A 388 11.32 -2.96 -10.56
CA LEU A 388 11.81 -3.95 -9.61
C LEU A 388 12.46 -5.16 -10.31
N ASP A 389 11.86 -5.64 -11.41
CA ASP A 389 12.40 -6.74 -12.20
C ASP A 389 13.73 -6.34 -12.88
N ARG A 390 13.76 -5.18 -13.54
CA ARG A 390 14.95 -4.62 -14.22
C ARG A 390 16.14 -4.45 -13.27
N LEU A 391 15.86 -4.03 -12.03
CA LEU A 391 16.88 -3.84 -11.00
C LEU A 391 17.22 -5.12 -10.22
N LYS A 392 16.58 -6.25 -10.54
CA LYS A 392 16.74 -7.53 -9.82
C LYS A 392 16.45 -7.40 -8.32
N LEU A 393 15.40 -6.64 -8.00
CA LEU A 393 14.92 -6.40 -6.64
C LEU A 393 13.60 -7.13 -6.35
N ALA A 394 12.96 -7.74 -7.35
CA ALA A 394 11.63 -8.33 -7.21
C ALA A 394 11.54 -9.38 -6.09
N ASP A 395 12.49 -10.31 -6.00
CA ASP A 395 12.58 -11.34 -4.96
C ASP A 395 12.96 -10.81 -3.57
N LYS A 396 13.45 -9.56 -3.51
CA LYS A 396 13.79 -8.83 -2.29
C LYS A 396 12.72 -7.80 -1.91
N THR A 397 11.59 -7.73 -2.61
CA THR A 397 10.60 -6.68 -2.42
C THR A 397 9.23 -7.26 -2.13
N LEU A 398 8.65 -6.85 -1.00
CA LEU A 398 7.22 -7.01 -0.72
C LEU A 398 6.47 -5.86 -1.40
N VAL A 399 5.62 -6.18 -2.38
CA VAL A 399 4.70 -5.22 -3.00
C VAL A 399 3.30 -5.48 -2.50
N VAL A 400 2.66 -4.45 -1.94
CA VAL A 400 1.25 -4.45 -1.53
C VAL A 400 0.50 -3.47 -2.43
N PHE A 401 -0.60 -3.90 -3.02
CA PHE A 401 -1.57 -3.03 -3.71
C PHE A 401 -2.89 -3.05 -2.95
N THR A 402 -3.48 -1.87 -2.71
CA THR A 402 -4.85 -1.73 -2.18
C THR A 402 -5.45 -0.37 -2.53
N SER A 403 -6.65 -0.05 -2.03
CA SER A 403 -7.38 1.21 -2.24
C SER A 403 -7.74 1.84 -0.90
N ASP A 404 -7.82 3.16 -0.77
CA ASP A 404 -8.13 3.84 0.50
C ASP A 404 -9.61 3.77 0.92
N ASN A 405 -10.51 3.45 0.00
CA ASN A 405 -11.91 3.14 0.27
C ASN A 405 -12.54 2.43 -0.95
N GLY A 406 -13.79 2.01 -0.78
CA GLY A 406 -14.57 1.42 -1.86
C GLY A 406 -14.80 2.37 -3.04
N GLY A 407 -15.21 1.78 -4.17
CA GLY A 407 -15.36 2.49 -5.42
C GLY A 407 -16.57 3.41 -5.43
N VAL A 408 -16.51 4.41 -6.31
CA VAL A 408 -17.61 5.33 -6.64
C VAL A 408 -17.67 5.53 -8.15
N MET A 409 -18.87 5.71 -8.70
CA MET A 409 -19.03 6.01 -10.13
C MET A 409 -19.01 7.53 -10.32
N ASP A 410 -20.10 8.24 -10.00
CA ASP A 410 -20.12 9.71 -10.09
C ASP A 410 -19.64 10.34 -8.77
N ASP A 411 -18.53 11.05 -8.82
CA ASP A 411 -17.99 11.78 -7.67
C ASP A 411 -17.88 13.28 -7.95
N GLY A 412 -18.76 13.80 -8.82
CA GLY A 412 -18.93 15.24 -9.01
C GLY A 412 -18.59 15.79 -10.39
N TYR A 413 -18.34 14.92 -11.38
CA TYR A 413 -18.08 15.32 -12.76
C TYR A 413 -18.79 14.39 -13.76
N GLU A 414 -19.12 14.93 -14.93
CA GLU A 414 -19.74 14.20 -16.04
C GLU A 414 -18.69 13.34 -16.78
N ASP A 415 -18.13 12.33 -16.09
CA ASP A 415 -16.96 11.57 -16.54
C ASP A 415 -17.15 10.04 -16.58
N VAL A 416 -18.33 9.56 -16.16
CA VAL A 416 -18.69 8.14 -16.18
C VAL A 416 -19.32 7.79 -17.52
N GLY A 417 -18.60 7.05 -18.36
CA GLY A 417 -19.10 6.65 -19.68
C GLY A 417 -20.07 5.48 -19.65
N ASN A 418 -20.00 4.63 -18.62
CA ASN A 418 -20.91 3.49 -18.45
C ASN A 418 -21.15 3.23 -16.97
N PHE A 419 -22.40 3.44 -16.53
CA PHE A 419 -22.76 3.18 -15.14
C PHE A 419 -22.90 1.68 -14.87
N GLU A 420 -23.14 0.81 -15.84
CA GLU A 420 -23.40 -0.63 -15.63
C GLU A 420 -22.20 -1.44 -15.15
N HIS A 421 -21.00 -0.86 -15.12
CA HIS A 421 -19.84 -1.50 -14.51
C HIS A 421 -20.01 -1.65 -12.98
N PRO A 422 -20.00 -2.89 -12.44
CA PRO A 422 -20.17 -3.12 -11.00
C PRO A 422 -18.85 -2.86 -10.26
N CYS A 423 -18.50 -1.59 -10.01
CA CYS A 423 -17.20 -1.22 -9.44
C CYS A 423 -16.87 -1.87 -8.09
N ASN A 424 -17.89 -2.24 -7.29
CA ASN A 424 -17.71 -2.96 -6.02
C ASN A 424 -18.10 -4.45 -6.11
N GLY A 425 -18.31 -4.98 -7.32
CA GLY A 425 -18.70 -6.36 -7.56
C GLY A 425 -20.07 -6.67 -6.94
N ALA A 426 -20.15 -7.75 -6.18
CA ALA A 426 -21.37 -8.17 -5.48
C ALA A 426 -21.63 -7.41 -4.16
N LEU A 427 -20.70 -6.55 -3.73
CA LEU A 427 -20.75 -5.87 -2.45
C LEU A 427 -21.72 -4.68 -2.50
N ARG A 428 -22.46 -4.47 -1.41
CA ARG A 428 -23.40 -3.35 -1.30
C ARG A 428 -22.68 -2.05 -1.00
N GLY A 429 -23.17 -0.94 -1.56
CA GLY A 429 -22.68 0.40 -1.23
C GLY A 429 -21.44 0.83 -2.00
N TYR A 430 -21.00 2.05 -1.72
CA TYR A 430 -19.95 2.79 -2.41
C TYR A 430 -19.16 3.62 -1.39
N LYS A 431 -18.12 4.34 -1.83
CA LYS A 431 -17.43 5.39 -1.06
C LYS A 431 -18.42 6.20 -0.20
N GLY A 432 -18.09 6.40 1.07
CA GLY A 432 -18.93 7.10 2.04
C GLY A 432 -20.05 6.25 2.68
N SER A 433 -20.13 4.95 2.38
CA SER A 433 -21.10 4.02 2.99
C SER A 433 -20.45 3.04 3.98
N LEU A 434 -21.18 2.60 5.00
CA LEU A 434 -20.74 1.55 5.94
C LEU A 434 -20.99 0.12 5.45
N PHE A 435 -21.63 -0.03 4.29
CA PHE A 435 -21.71 -1.32 3.62
C PHE A 435 -20.36 -1.81 3.10
N GLU A 436 -20.25 -3.10 2.82
CA GLU A 436 -19.02 -3.76 2.40
C GLU A 436 -18.38 -3.07 1.19
N GLY A 437 -19.16 -2.65 0.20
CA GLY A 437 -18.67 -1.93 -0.98
C GLY A 437 -18.15 -0.51 -0.69
N GLY A 438 -18.31 0.01 0.52
CA GLY A 438 -17.72 1.28 0.94
C GLY A 438 -16.33 1.16 1.56
N HIS A 439 -15.97 -0.01 2.12
CA HIS A 439 -14.73 -0.18 2.87
C HIS A 439 -14.00 -1.51 2.64
N ARG A 440 -14.64 -2.56 2.12
CA ARG A 440 -13.94 -3.75 1.63
C ARG A 440 -13.32 -3.41 0.28
N VAL A 441 -11.99 -3.53 0.19
CA VAL A 441 -11.18 -3.06 -0.94
C VAL A 441 -10.33 -4.21 -1.50
N PRO A 442 -9.89 -4.15 -2.77
CA PRO A 442 -8.93 -5.13 -3.24
C PRO A 442 -7.63 -5.01 -2.44
N PHE A 443 -7.00 -6.13 -2.14
CA PHE A 443 -5.71 -6.17 -1.48
C PHE A 443 -4.89 -7.35 -2.02
N ILE A 444 -3.73 -7.03 -2.56
CA ILE A 444 -2.84 -7.99 -3.22
C ILE A 444 -1.45 -7.82 -2.63
N ALA A 445 -0.83 -8.92 -2.19
CA ALA A 445 0.54 -8.94 -1.70
C ALA A 445 1.41 -9.87 -2.56
N ARG A 446 2.52 -9.37 -3.09
CA ARG A 446 3.49 -10.13 -3.88
C ARG A 446 4.86 -10.06 -3.23
N TRP A 447 5.45 -11.22 -3.00
CA TRP A 447 6.87 -11.37 -2.65
C TRP A 447 7.37 -12.72 -3.17
N PRO A 448 8.03 -12.75 -4.35
CA PRO A 448 8.49 -13.98 -4.98
C PRO A 448 9.36 -14.82 -4.02
N GLY A 449 9.07 -16.11 -3.91
CA GLY A 449 9.79 -17.04 -3.03
C GLY A 449 9.44 -16.94 -1.54
N LYS A 450 8.60 -15.98 -1.13
CA LYS A 450 8.10 -15.84 0.26
C LYS A 450 6.58 -15.93 0.39
N ILE A 451 5.85 -15.50 -0.64
CA ILE A 451 4.40 -15.64 -0.76
C ILE A 451 4.11 -16.64 -1.88
N GLU A 452 3.23 -17.60 -1.62
CA GLU A 452 2.77 -18.55 -2.62
C GLU A 452 2.01 -17.84 -3.75
N ALA A 453 2.48 -17.99 -4.98
CA ALA A 453 1.90 -17.37 -6.16
C ALA A 453 0.50 -17.90 -6.49
N GLY A 454 -0.43 -17.01 -6.82
CA GLY A 454 -1.81 -17.32 -7.16
C GLY A 454 -2.69 -17.67 -5.96
N SER A 455 -2.14 -17.65 -4.75
CA SER A 455 -2.86 -18.02 -3.53
C SER A 455 -3.91 -17.00 -3.13
N ARG A 456 -4.83 -17.42 -2.27
CA ARG A 456 -5.92 -16.59 -1.73
C ARG A 456 -5.93 -16.69 -0.21
N CYS A 457 -6.29 -15.60 0.45
CA CYS A 457 -6.52 -15.56 1.89
C CYS A 457 -7.89 -14.95 2.17
N ALA A 458 -8.68 -15.61 3.03
CA ALA A 458 -10.01 -15.16 3.43
C ALA A 458 -10.02 -14.57 4.85
N GLU A 459 -8.86 -14.44 5.50
CA GLU A 459 -8.77 -13.82 6.81
C GLU A 459 -9.05 -12.32 6.74
N LEU A 460 -9.72 -11.84 7.79
CA LEU A 460 -10.01 -10.44 8.00
C LEU A 460 -8.70 -9.67 8.23
N ILE A 461 -8.42 -8.69 7.38
CA ILE A 461 -7.32 -7.74 7.57
C ILE A 461 -7.82 -6.30 7.39
N ALA A 462 -7.15 -5.34 8.02
CA ALA A 462 -7.42 -3.92 7.83
C ALA A 462 -6.13 -3.14 7.54
N HIS A 463 -6.20 -2.02 6.81
CA HIS A 463 -4.99 -1.25 6.47
C HIS A 463 -4.18 -0.78 7.67
N LEU A 464 -4.85 -0.49 8.79
CA LEU A 464 -4.18 -0.07 10.01
C LEU A 464 -3.33 -1.18 10.63
N ASP A 465 -3.48 -2.44 10.21
CA ASP A 465 -2.64 -3.58 10.62
C ASP A 465 -1.24 -3.56 9.97
N LEU A 466 -1.04 -2.79 8.90
CA LEU A 466 0.25 -2.75 8.21
C LEU A 466 1.38 -2.25 9.12
N LEU A 467 1.10 -1.38 10.09
CA LEU A 467 2.12 -0.87 11.00
C LEU A 467 2.67 -1.99 11.91
N ALA A 468 1.82 -2.70 12.64
CA ALA A 468 2.24 -3.83 13.49
C ALA A 468 2.78 -5.00 12.66
N THR A 469 2.22 -5.24 11.49
CA THR A 469 2.69 -6.27 10.54
C THR A 469 4.10 -5.98 10.05
N PHE A 470 4.41 -4.74 9.68
CA PHE A 470 5.75 -4.36 9.23
C PHE A 470 6.74 -4.21 10.38
N ALA A 471 6.28 -3.86 11.58
CA ALA A 471 7.12 -3.93 12.78
C ALA A 471 7.55 -5.38 13.04
N ALA A 472 6.61 -6.34 12.97
CA ALA A 472 6.93 -7.77 13.07
C ALA A 472 7.86 -8.25 11.95
N LEU A 473 7.61 -7.84 10.70
CA LEU A 473 8.44 -8.18 9.53
C LEU A 473 9.90 -7.73 9.70
N THR A 474 10.12 -6.61 10.39
CA THR A 474 11.43 -5.98 10.54
C THR A 474 12.03 -6.14 11.95
N GLY A 475 11.40 -6.98 12.79
CA GLY A 475 11.84 -7.26 14.17
C GLY A 475 11.81 -6.05 15.10
N GLN A 476 10.99 -5.04 14.81
CA GLN A 476 10.85 -3.84 15.64
C GLN A 476 9.83 -4.06 16.77
N ALA A 477 10.19 -3.60 17.96
CA ALA A 477 9.24 -3.46 19.06
C ALA A 477 8.49 -2.13 18.92
N LEU A 478 7.17 -2.17 19.10
CA LEU A 478 6.36 -0.95 19.17
C LEU A 478 6.24 -0.49 20.63
N PRO A 479 6.36 0.83 20.90
CA PRO A 479 5.97 1.38 22.18
C PRO A 479 4.56 0.97 22.57
N SER A 480 4.30 0.88 23.87
CA SER A 480 3.02 0.38 24.38
C SER A 480 1.84 1.22 23.91
N ASP A 481 2.01 2.53 23.73
CA ASP A 481 1.03 3.52 23.27
C ASP A 481 0.97 3.70 21.74
N ALA A 482 1.97 3.21 21.01
CA ALA A 482 2.02 3.29 19.55
C ALA A 482 1.08 2.28 18.88
N ALA A 483 0.43 2.69 17.78
CA ALA A 483 -0.42 1.83 16.95
C ALA A 483 -1.47 1.00 17.74
N PRO A 484 -2.30 1.66 18.57
CA PRO A 484 -3.17 1.01 19.55
C PRO A 484 -4.26 0.13 18.94
N ASP A 485 -4.49 0.18 17.63
CA ASP A 485 -5.51 -0.62 16.95
C ASP A 485 -4.93 -1.62 15.95
N SER A 486 -3.61 -1.58 15.73
CA SER A 486 -2.88 -2.33 14.71
C SER A 486 -2.55 -3.74 15.20
N PHE A 487 -3.01 -4.75 14.48
CA PHE A 487 -2.71 -6.15 14.77
C PHE A 487 -1.64 -6.68 13.81
N ASN A 488 -0.86 -7.65 14.27
CA ASN A 488 0.09 -8.34 13.41
C ASN A 488 -0.65 -9.39 12.56
N VAL A 489 -0.76 -9.15 11.26
CA VAL A 489 -1.33 -10.09 10.28
C VAL A 489 -0.27 -10.69 9.35
N LEU A 490 1.02 -10.63 9.76
CA LEU A 490 2.14 -11.14 8.96
C LEU A 490 2.00 -12.62 8.57
N PRO A 491 1.53 -13.53 9.47
CA PRO A 491 1.32 -14.92 9.08
C PRO A 491 0.31 -15.08 7.93
N ALA A 492 -0.81 -14.36 7.97
CA ALA A 492 -1.81 -14.34 6.89
C ALA A 492 -1.23 -13.74 5.59
N LEU A 493 -0.45 -12.65 5.71
CA LEU A 493 0.23 -11.98 4.60
C LEU A 493 1.20 -12.91 3.87
N LEU A 494 1.99 -13.68 4.62
CA LEU A 494 3.02 -14.58 4.09
C LEU A 494 2.49 -16.00 3.80
N GLY A 495 1.30 -16.35 4.26
CA GLY A 495 0.78 -17.72 4.16
C GLY A 495 1.45 -18.72 5.08
N GLN A 496 1.90 -18.24 6.24
CA GLN A 496 2.49 -19.08 7.27
C GLN A 496 1.40 -19.73 8.12
N PRO A 497 1.58 -20.99 8.55
CA PRO A 497 0.69 -21.63 9.51
C PRO A 497 0.60 -20.83 10.81
N HIS A 498 -0.61 -20.71 11.36
CA HIS A 498 -0.86 -20.05 12.64
C HIS A 498 -2.20 -20.53 13.22
N ASP A 499 -2.32 -20.56 14.55
CA ASP A 499 -3.47 -21.17 15.24
C ASP A 499 -4.74 -20.31 15.22
N LYS A 500 -4.59 -18.98 15.08
CA LYS A 500 -5.69 -18.02 15.10
C LYS A 500 -5.42 -16.82 14.20
N PRO A 501 -6.46 -16.25 13.55
CA PRO A 501 -6.29 -15.08 12.70
C PRO A 501 -5.70 -13.91 13.47
N GLY A 502 -4.88 -13.09 12.80
CA GLY A 502 -4.27 -11.91 13.42
C GLY A 502 -5.30 -10.86 13.88
N ARG A 503 -6.47 -10.83 13.23
CA ARG A 503 -7.59 -9.92 13.55
C ARG A 503 -8.91 -10.68 13.55
N GLU A 504 -9.67 -10.51 14.64
CA GLU A 504 -10.99 -11.15 14.82
C GLU A 504 -12.16 -10.16 14.74
N ASN A 505 -11.90 -8.88 15.03
CA ASN A 505 -12.89 -7.80 14.93
C ASN A 505 -12.37 -6.61 14.12
N PHE A 506 -13.30 -5.82 13.61
CA PHE A 506 -13.02 -4.66 12.80
C PHE A 506 -14.11 -3.60 12.98
N VAL A 507 -13.72 -2.32 12.96
CA VAL A 507 -14.64 -1.18 12.98
C VAL A 507 -14.37 -0.33 11.74
N ALA A 508 -15.42 0.04 11.01
CA ALA A 508 -15.34 1.10 10.02
C ALA A 508 -16.23 2.27 10.40
N HIS A 509 -15.81 3.48 10.04
CA HIS A 509 -16.60 4.69 10.24
C HIS A 509 -16.74 5.53 8.98
N VAL A 510 -17.72 6.42 9.01
CA VAL A 510 -17.84 7.52 8.05
C VAL A 510 -17.99 8.81 8.82
N GLY A 511 -17.10 9.77 8.59
CA GLY A 511 -17.26 11.16 9.03
C GLY A 511 -17.14 11.41 10.54
N GLY A 512 -15.96 11.86 10.98
CA GLY A 512 -15.78 12.45 12.31
C GLY A 512 -15.69 11.44 13.46
N THR A 513 -15.49 11.95 14.67
CA THR A 513 -15.37 11.14 15.92
C THR A 513 -16.70 10.62 16.46
N LYS A 514 -17.80 11.26 16.04
CA LYS A 514 -19.18 10.85 16.36
C LYS A 514 -19.91 10.31 15.13
N GLY A 515 -19.12 9.89 14.13
CA GLY A 515 -19.64 9.40 12.87
C GLY A 515 -20.48 8.13 13.06
N PRO A 516 -21.31 7.78 12.09
CA PRO A 516 -21.84 6.42 12.01
C PRO A 516 -20.72 5.36 12.02
N PHE A 517 -20.97 4.24 12.70
CA PHE A 517 -20.04 3.12 12.84
C PHE A 517 -20.65 1.79 12.38
N THR A 518 -19.81 0.92 11.84
CA THR A 518 -20.08 -0.51 11.74
C THR A 518 -19.02 -1.27 12.51
N ILE A 519 -19.43 -2.35 13.16
CA ILE A 519 -18.53 -3.31 13.81
C ILE A 519 -18.76 -4.70 13.22
N ARG A 520 -17.67 -5.43 13.07
CA ARG A 520 -17.65 -6.83 12.66
C ARG A 520 -16.89 -7.66 13.69
N GLN A 521 -17.40 -8.85 13.99
CA GLN A 521 -16.72 -9.90 14.75
C GLN A 521 -16.99 -11.23 14.05
N GLY A 522 -15.93 -11.86 13.53
CA GLY A 522 -16.07 -13.05 12.69
C GLY A 522 -16.97 -12.78 11.47
N GLN A 523 -18.03 -13.58 11.31
CA GLN A 523 -18.95 -13.48 10.17
C GLN A 523 -20.07 -12.46 10.40
N TRP A 524 -20.29 -12.02 11.63
CA TRP A 524 -21.38 -11.10 11.97
C TRP A 524 -20.93 -9.65 11.85
N LYS A 525 -21.72 -8.85 11.13
CA LYS A 525 -21.52 -7.41 10.96
C LYS A 525 -22.77 -6.66 11.39
N LEU A 526 -22.56 -5.62 12.19
CA LEU A 526 -23.58 -4.69 12.66
C LEU A 526 -23.25 -3.27 12.19
N ILE A 527 -24.18 -2.63 11.50
CA ILE A 527 -24.21 -1.18 11.34
C ILE A 527 -25.10 -0.63 12.46
N GLN A 528 -24.57 0.32 13.22
CA GLN A 528 -25.27 0.85 14.40
C GLN A 528 -26.51 1.67 14.04
N ALA A 529 -27.45 1.74 14.99
CA ALA A 529 -28.62 2.60 14.88
C ALA A 529 -28.23 4.07 14.70
N GLY A 530 -28.97 4.80 13.87
CA GLY A 530 -28.62 6.17 13.46
C GLY A 530 -27.34 6.27 12.60
N GLY A 531 -26.68 5.13 12.34
CA GLY A 531 -25.42 5.05 11.62
C GLY A 531 -25.60 4.99 10.10
N ALA A 532 -26.59 4.26 9.64
CA ALA A 532 -26.94 4.36 8.23
C ALA A 532 -27.51 5.77 7.96
N ARG A 533 -27.05 6.43 6.90
CA ARG A 533 -27.84 7.47 6.24
C ARG A 533 -28.70 6.78 5.20
N GLU A 534 -29.96 7.17 5.05
CA GLU A 534 -30.84 6.60 4.03
C GLU A 534 -30.20 6.77 2.66
N SER A 535 -29.89 5.65 2.03
CA SER A 535 -30.11 5.45 0.61
C SER A 535 -30.41 3.97 0.41
N TYR A 536 -31.57 3.55 0.92
CA TYR A 536 -32.00 2.15 0.83
C TYR A 536 -32.86 1.84 -0.38
N LYS A 537 -32.52 2.48 -1.49
CA LYS A 537 -32.12 1.88 -2.78
C LYS A 537 -31.14 2.90 -3.38
N ASP A 538 -29.99 2.48 -3.89
CA ASP A 538 -29.29 3.19 -4.97
C ASP A 538 -29.31 4.73 -4.97
N ALA A 539 -28.46 5.43 -4.20
CA ALA A 539 -28.19 6.85 -4.45
C ALA A 539 -27.36 7.10 -5.75
N GLY A 540 -27.64 6.33 -6.81
CA GLY A 540 -27.19 6.57 -8.18
C GLY A 540 -25.73 6.25 -8.50
N LYS A 541 -25.06 5.36 -7.74
CA LYS A 541 -23.59 5.17 -7.84
C LYS A 541 -22.81 6.48 -7.60
N THR A 542 -23.44 7.46 -6.95
CA THR A 542 -22.87 8.79 -6.70
C THR A 542 -22.34 8.91 -5.27
N ALA A 543 -21.34 9.76 -5.02
CA ALA A 543 -20.81 10.02 -3.67
C ALA A 543 -21.80 10.74 -2.72
N ARG A 544 -23.00 11.11 -3.20
CA ARG A 544 -24.02 11.77 -2.38
C ARG A 544 -24.88 10.75 -1.64
N ALA A 545 -24.49 10.44 -0.41
CA ALA A 545 -25.50 10.17 0.63
C ALA A 545 -26.26 11.48 0.84
N GLY A 546 -27.50 11.57 0.33
CA GLY A 546 -28.33 12.77 0.47
C GLY A 546 -28.33 13.25 1.93
N LYS A 547 -28.28 14.57 2.14
CA LYS A 547 -28.71 15.18 3.39
C LYS A 547 -30.22 14.97 3.50
N GLY A 548 -30.65 13.73 3.73
CA GLY A 548 -32.03 13.39 3.98
C GLY A 548 -32.48 14.19 5.18
N LYS A 549 -33.31 15.20 4.95
CA LYS A 549 -34.02 15.92 6.01
C LYS A 549 -35.14 14.97 6.51
N GLY A 550 -34.77 13.92 7.23
CA GLY A 550 -35.67 12.92 7.79
C GLY A 550 -35.22 12.53 9.19
N LYS A 551 -36.04 12.85 10.20
CA LYS A 551 -35.74 12.72 11.64
C LYS A 551 -35.91 11.29 12.19
N ALA A 552 -36.14 10.27 11.35
CA ALA A 552 -36.28 8.90 11.84
C ALA A 552 -34.90 8.28 12.08
N ALA A 553 -34.64 7.80 13.30
CA ALA A 553 -33.43 7.04 13.59
C ALA A 553 -33.43 5.76 12.75
N ILE A 554 -32.39 5.55 11.92
CA ILE A 554 -32.29 4.31 11.15
C ILE A 554 -32.07 3.16 12.13
N PRO A 555 -32.86 2.08 12.08
CA PRO A 555 -32.67 0.93 12.95
C PRO A 555 -31.29 0.28 12.72
N PRO A 556 -30.78 -0.51 13.69
CA PRO A 556 -29.57 -1.29 13.47
C PRO A 556 -29.75 -2.23 12.28
N PHE A 557 -28.66 -2.44 11.53
CA PHE A 557 -28.60 -3.40 10.42
C PHE A 557 -27.61 -4.50 10.77
N LEU A 558 -28.10 -5.73 10.94
CA LEU A 558 -27.30 -6.90 11.25
C LEU A 558 -27.33 -7.88 10.07
N VAL A 559 -26.17 -8.44 9.75
CA VAL A 559 -26.01 -9.43 8.68
C VAL A 559 -24.93 -10.46 9.06
N ASN A 560 -25.13 -11.71 8.62
CA ASN A 560 -24.07 -12.72 8.57
C ASN A 560 -23.46 -12.70 7.16
N LEU A 561 -22.20 -12.27 7.04
CA LEU A 561 -21.51 -12.10 5.75
C LEU A 561 -21.14 -13.43 5.07
N ALA A 562 -21.12 -14.55 5.79
CA ALA A 562 -20.94 -15.86 5.18
C ALA A 562 -22.17 -16.28 4.35
N ASP A 563 -23.36 -15.90 4.81
CA ASP A 563 -24.64 -16.21 4.16
C ASP A 563 -25.06 -15.13 3.16
N ASP A 564 -24.72 -13.86 3.43
CA ASP A 564 -25.17 -12.70 2.67
C ASP A 564 -24.09 -11.61 2.55
N LEU A 565 -23.07 -11.90 1.73
CA LEU A 565 -22.00 -10.94 1.41
C LEU A 565 -22.52 -9.65 0.73
N GLY A 566 -23.66 -9.74 0.04
CA GLY A 566 -24.31 -8.61 -0.61
C GLY A 566 -25.17 -7.76 0.32
N GLU A 567 -25.23 -8.10 1.61
CA GLU A 567 -25.95 -7.37 2.65
C GLU A 567 -27.39 -7.03 2.25
N LYS A 568 -28.09 -7.99 1.67
CA LYS A 568 -29.44 -7.86 1.12
C LYS A 568 -30.52 -7.95 2.20
N LYS A 569 -30.33 -8.79 3.23
CA LYS A 569 -31.31 -9.04 4.29
C LYS A 569 -30.81 -8.53 5.64
N ASN A 570 -31.56 -7.60 6.24
CA ASN A 570 -31.35 -7.23 7.65
C ASN A 570 -31.98 -8.29 8.56
N VAL A 571 -31.18 -8.92 9.42
CA VAL A 571 -31.65 -9.94 10.40
C VAL A 571 -31.59 -9.44 11.84
N ALA A 572 -31.49 -8.13 12.07
CA ALA A 572 -31.38 -7.55 13.42
C ALA A 572 -32.55 -7.89 14.35
N THR A 573 -33.77 -7.93 13.82
CA THR A 573 -34.99 -8.30 14.58
C THR A 573 -35.05 -9.79 14.88
N GLU A 574 -34.43 -10.62 14.05
CA GLU A 574 -34.37 -12.09 14.20
C GLU A 574 -33.29 -12.49 15.23
N HIS A 575 -32.25 -11.66 15.42
CA HIS A 575 -31.13 -11.93 16.33
C HIS A 575 -30.83 -10.76 17.29
N PRO A 576 -31.77 -10.37 18.17
CA PRO A 576 -31.58 -9.22 19.07
C PRO A 576 -30.41 -9.38 20.03
N ASP A 577 -30.08 -10.61 20.45
CA ASP A 577 -28.95 -10.85 21.35
C ASP A 577 -27.61 -10.65 20.66
N LYS A 578 -27.51 -10.99 19.36
CA LYS A 578 -26.30 -10.73 18.56
C LYS A 578 -26.10 -9.24 18.32
N VAL A 579 -27.19 -8.47 18.15
CA VAL A 579 -27.12 -7.00 18.09
C VAL A 579 -26.53 -6.45 19.39
N LYS A 580 -27.06 -6.87 20.55
CA LYS A 580 -26.56 -6.42 21.88
C LYS A 580 -25.09 -6.78 22.09
N GLU A 581 -24.69 -8.00 21.73
CA GLU A 581 -23.30 -8.47 21.83
C GLU A 581 -22.34 -7.58 21.04
N LEU A 582 -22.66 -7.29 19.77
CA LEU A 582 -21.81 -6.46 18.91
C LEU A 582 -21.81 -4.99 19.34
N GLN A 583 -22.93 -4.47 19.85
CA GLN A 583 -22.99 -3.13 20.44
C GLN A 583 -22.07 -3.02 21.66
N ALA A 584 -22.17 -3.98 22.60
CA ALA A 584 -21.32 -4.02 23.78
C ALA A 584 -19.83 -4.16 23.43
N LEU A 585 -19.51 -4.98 22.41
CA LEU A 585 -18.14 -5.09 21.90
C LEU A 585 -17.64 -3.75 21.34
N PHE A 586 -18.46 -3.06 20.55
CA PHE A 586 -18.08 -1.75 20.02
C PHE A 586 -17.84 -0.73 21.12
N GLU A 587 -18.75 -0.64 22.10
CA GLU A 587 -18.62 0.27 23.24
C GLU A 587 -17.34 -0.01 24.02
N LYS A 588 -17.03 -1.28 24.28
CA LYS A 588 -15.77 -1.69 24.90
C LYS A 588 -14.55 -1.22 24.09
N LEU A 589 -14.52 -1.42 22.78
CA LEU A 589 -13.40 -1.01 21.91
C LEU A 589 -13.25 0.51 21.80
N ARG A 590 -14.37 1.23 21.81
CA ARG A 590 -14.41 2.69 21.80
C ARG A 590 -13.84 3.24 23.10
N ASP A 591 -14.37 2.78 24.22
CA ASP A 591 -14.11 3.34 25.55
C ASP A 591 -12.72 2.94 26.08
N ALA A 592 -12.18 1.78 25.69
CA ALA A 592 -10.82 1.36 26.03
C ALA A 592 -9.70 2.22 25.41
N GLY A 593 -10.01 3.05 24.40
CA GLY A 593 -9.00 3.84 23.68
C GLY A 593 -8.06 3.03 22.78
N ARG A 594 -8.22 1.71 22.72
CA ARG A 594 -7.43 0.75 21.92
C ARG A 594 -8.23 -0.51 21.58
N SER A 595 -7.83 -1.20 20.51
CA SER A 595 -8.31 -2.56 20.21
C SER A 595 -7.19 -3.61 20.28
N ARG A 596 -5.92 -3.22 20.15
CA ARG A 596 -4.78 -4.11 20.33
C ARG A 596 -4.66 -4.49 21.82
N PRO A 597 -4.50 -5.79 22.15
CA PRO A 597 -4.29 -6.27 23.52
C PRO A 597 -3.10 -5.62 24.23
#